data_AF-M6WIY2-F1
#
_entry.id   AF-M6WIY2-F1
#
_cell.length_a   1.000
_cell.length_b   1.000
_cell.length_c   1.000
_cell.angle_alpha   90.00
_cell.angle_beta   90.00
_cell.angle_gamma   90.00
#
_symmetry.space_group_name_H-M   'P 1'
#
loop_
_entity.id
_entity.type
_entity.pdbx_description
1 polymer ?
#
loop_
_entity_poly.entity_id
_entity_poly.type
_entity_poly.pdbx_seq_one_letter_code
_entity_poly.pdbx_strand_id
1 'polypeptide(L)'
;MKKFLFIVAWTAFHLSMEAENNKVINYLVPVKTDQLENKITSTFGESRGDHFHNGMDISSINESVIAMGDGKVLYSRYTEDHPFEDELGTGNSVWLDHGSGNFTAYYHLKDSRISKLLKSDWIKAGDKIGVSGNSGHSSGAHLHFVVLRKYGLEILDPMKFLSPIPDSTPPEISSLLVHVNGKFTNINDGDNINLSREFPFTVSIVDAGEKKSQRRGVSKVQYFLNGETLRSADFGALQYSSSEWKNPDGFSFINLYHKDQYLIGNLNLKSGENTIKIVAWDFRGNRNERSFTFYVNRL
;
A
#
# COMPACT_ATOMS: atom_id res chain seq x y z
N MET A 1 -9.99 16.38 49.15
CA MET A 1 -9.48 15.05 48.71
C MET A 1 -10.34 14.33 47.65
N LYS A 2 -11.18 15.01 46.83
CA LYS A 2 -12.01 14.34 45.80
C LYS A 2 -11.71 14.70 44.33
N LYS A 3 -10.84 15.68 44.06
CA LYS A 3 -10.45 16.09 42.68
C LYS A 3 -9.26 15.30 42.10
N PHE A 4 -8.50 14.59 42.92
CA PHE A 4 -7.32 13.84 42.47
C PHE A 4 -7.66 12.43 41.94
N LEU A 5 -8.81 11.85 42.31
CA LEU A 5 -9.20 10.50 41.91
C LEU A 5 -9.77 10.43 40.48
N PHE A 6 -10.36 11.52 39.98
CA PHE A 6 -10.97 11.55 38.65
C PHE A 6 -9.94 11.63 37.51
N ILE A 7 -8.81 12.32 37.72
CA ILE A 7 -7.77 12.45 36.70
C ILE A 7 -7.06 11.11 36.48
N VAL A 8 -6.78 10.37 37.57
CA VAL A 8 -6.11 9.06 37.51
C VAL A 8 -6.97 8.00 36.78
N ALA A 9 -8.29 8.03 37.00
CA ALA A 9 -9.22 7.12 36.32
C ALA A 9 -9.33 7.42 34.81
N TRP A 10 -9.31 8.70 34.42
CA TRP A 10 -9.38 9.10 33.02
C TRP A 10 -8.09 8.77 32.26
N THR A 11 -6.93 8.98 32.88
CA THR A 11 -5.63 8.60 32.31
C THR A 11 -5.48 7.07 32.22
N ALA A 12 -5.93 6.32 33.23
CA ALA A 12 -5.88 4.86 33.19
C ALA A 12 -6.79 4.26 32.11
N PHE A 13 -7.95 4.89 31.86
CA PHE A 13 -8.86 4.49 30.79
C PHE A 13 -8.31 4.78 29.38
N HIS A 14 -7.63 5.92 29.20
CA HIS A 14 -6.93 6.23 27.94
C HIS A 14 -5.75 5.29 27.70
N LEU A 15 -4.93 5.03 28.73
CA LEU A 15 -3.83 4.06 28.64
C LEU A 15 -4.30 2.63 28.37
N SER A 16 -5.45 2.21 28.91
CA SER A 16 -6.00 0.88 28.62
C SER A 16 -6.55 0.76 27.20
N MET A 17 -7.17 1.81 26.65
CA MET A 17 -7.61 1.83 25.25
C MET A 17 -6.42 1.85 24.27
N GLU A 18 -5.36 2.59 24.57
CA GLU A 18 -4.13 2.58 23.76
C GLU A 18 -3.39 1.23 23.86
N ALA A 19 -3.35 0.59 25.04
CA ALA A 19 -2.73 -0.71 25.23
C ALA A 19 -3.50 -1.86 24.57
N GLU A 20 -4.84 -1.83 24.55
CA GLU A 20 -5.65 -2.80 23.80
C GLU A 20 -5.41 -2.69 22.28
N ASN A 21 -5.24 -1.46 21.77
CA ASN A 21 -4.90 -1.21 20.37
C ASN A 21 -3.48 -1.67 19.98
N ASN A 22 -2.63 -1.95 20.95
CA ASN A 22 -1.22 -2.35 20.77
C ASN A 22 -0.95 -3.83 21.04
N LYS A 23 -1.98 -4.66 21.22
CA LYS A 23 -1.76 -6.11 21.24
C LYS A 23 -1.17 -6.51 19.88
N VAL A 24 0.07 -6.97 19.88
CA VAL A 24 0.72 -7.55 18.69
C VAL A 24 -0.04 -8.81 18.35
N ILE A 25 -1.00 -8.69 17.43
CA ILE A 25 -1.73 -9.83 16.89
C ILE A 25 -0.85 -10.38 15.76
N ASN A 26 -0.19 -11.50 16.03
CA ASN A 26 0.49 -12.28 14.99
C ASN A 26 -0.58 -12.96 14.14
N TYR A 27 -0.96 -12.26 13.10
CA TYR A 27 -2.00 -12.64 12.18
C TYR A 27 -1.53 -13.72 11.21
N LEU A 28 -2.45 -14.59 10.77
CA LEU A 28 -2.16 -15.64 9.80
C LEU A 28 -2.15 -15.11 8.37
N VAL A 29 -1.31 -15.70 7.52
CA VAL A 29 -1.38 -15.45 6.08
C VAL A 29 -2.73 -15.94 5.54
N PRO A 30 -3.51 -15.09 4.84
CA PRO A 30 -4.88 -15.42 4.44
C PRO A 30 -4.97 -16.45 3.30
N VAL A 31 -3.84 -16.80 2.68
CA VAL A 31 -3.69 -17.88 1.70
C VAL A 31 -2.64 -18.86 2.21
N LYS A 32 -2.96 -20.16 2.25
CA LYS A 32 -2.00 -21.18 2.74
C LYS A 32 -0.85 -21.35 1.76
N THR A 33 0.35 -20.89 2.15
CA THR A 33 1.56 -21.02 1.33
C THR A 33 2.82 -20.87 2.19
N ASP A 34 3.87 -21.61 1.82
CA ASP A 34 5.22 -21.44 2.39
C ASP A 34 6.10 -20.51 1.52
N GLN A 35 5.56 -20.02 0.40
CA GLN A 35 6.26 -19.17 -0.56
C GLN A 35 5.47 -17.89 -0.82
N LEU A 36 5.02 -17.24 0.26
CA LEU A 36 4.20 -16.03 0.15
C LEU A 36 4.90 -14.94 -0.67
N GLU A 37 6.22 -14.81 -0.51
CA GLU A 37 7.04 -13.87 -1.30
C GLU A 37 6.80 -14.04 -2.80
N ASN A 38 6.85 -15.27 -3.31
CA ASN A 38 6.67 -15.54 -4.73
C ASN A 38 5.24 -15.28 -5.22
N LYS A 39 4.27 -15.16 -4.31
CA LYS A 39 2.86 -14.95 -4.62
C LYS A 39 2.43 -13.49 -4.55
N ILE A 40 3.19 -12.60 -3.89
CA ILE A 40 2.82 -11.17 -3.83
C ILE A 40 3.00 -10.54 -5.21
N THR A 41 1.89 -10.12 -5.82
CA THR A 41 1.89 -9.53 -7.17
C THR A 41 1.83 -8.01 -7.17
N SER A 42 1.31 -7.40 -6.10
CA SER A 42 1.25 -5.95 -5.89
C SER A 42 1.23 -5.67 -4.39
N THR A 43 2.02 -4.70 -3.96
CA THR A 43 2.15 -4.20 -2.60
C THR A 43 1.23 -3.00 -2.36
N PHE A 44 1.08 -2.68 -1.09
CA PHE A 44 0.27 -1.57 -0.63
C PHE A 44 0.87 -0.21 -1.04
N GLY A 45 0.00 0.75 -1.32
CA GLY A 45 0.39 2.12 -1.68
C GLY A 45 0.84 2.32 -3.13
N GLU A 46 0.96 1.24 -3.93
CA GLU A 46 1.26 1.31 -5.36
C GLU A 46 0.27 2.19 -6.15
N SER A 47 0.71 2.72 -7.29
CA SER A 47 -0.19 3.43 -8.20
C SER A 47 -1.12 2.47 -8.93
N ARG A 48 -2.42 2.79 -8.92
CA ARG A 48 -3.42 2.20 -9.82
C ARG A 48 -3.80 3.16 -10.97
N GLY A 49 -2.97 4.19 -11.20
CA GLY A 49 -3.15 5.21 -12.23
C GLY A 49 -3.91 6.45 -11.76
N ASP A 50 -4.95 6.29 -10.94
CA ASP A 50 -5.80 7.37 -10.40
C ASP A 50 -6.00 7.31 -8.87
N HIS A 51 -5.58 6.24 -8.21
CA HIS A 51 -5.64 6.08 -6.75
C HIS A 51 -4.53 5.14 -6.22
N PHE A 52 -4.35 5.14 -4.90
CA PHE A 52 -3.47 4.19 -4.22
C PHE A 52 -4.07 2.79 -4.20
N HIS A 53 -3.24 1.79 -4.43
CA HIS A 53 -3.56 0.42 -4.10
C HIS A 53 -3.72 0.27 -2.58
N ASN A 54 -4.94 0.04 -2.12
CA ASN A 54 -5.28 0.04 -0.70
C ASN A 54 -5.12 -1.33 -0.03
N GLY A 55 -4.44 -2.29 -0.66
CA GLY A 55 -4.28 -3.63 -0.14
C GLY A 55 -2.99 -4.28 -0.62
N MET A 56 -2.94 -5.59 -0.53
CA MET A 56 -1.88 -6.41 -1.08
C MET A 56 -2.51 -7.53 -1.91
N ASP A 57 -1.97 -7.74 -3.11
CA ASP A 57 -2.44 -8.79 -4.00
C ASP A 57 -1.59 -10.04 -3.83
N ILE A 58 -2.26 -11.16 -3.53
CA ILE A 58 -1.65 -12.48 -3.41
C ILE A 58 -2.18 -13.37 -4.55
N SER A 59 -1.33 -13.68 -5.52
CA SER A 59 -1.62 -14.63 -6.59
C SER A 59 -2.10 -15.95 -6.00
N SER A 60 -3.33 -16.34 -6.36
CA SER A 60 -3.98 -17.51 -5.80
C SER A 60 -5.14 -17.93 -6.69
N ILE A 61 -5.10 -19.16 -7.21
CA ILE A 61 -6.09 -19.66 -8.17
C ILE A 61 -6.87 -20.81 -7.53
N ASN A 62 -8.16 -20.57 -7.23
CA ASN A 62 -9.03 -21.53 -6.55
C ASN A 62 -8.45 -22.02 -5.20
N GLU A 63 -7.70 -21.17 -4.50
CA GLU A 63 -7.07 -21.55 -3.23
C GLU A 63 -7.98 -21.21 -2.04
N SER A 64 -7.80 -21.94 -0.93
CA SER A 64 -8.55 -21.66 0.29
C SER A 64 -8.13 -20.31 0.87
N VAL A 65 -9.10 -19.43 1.09
CA VAL A 65 -8.91 -18.17 1.82
C VAL A 65 -9.35 -18.38 3.27
N ILE A 66 -8.47 -18.04 4.21
CA ILE A 66 -8.69 -18.20 5.65
C ILE A 66 -8.75 -16.85 6.35
N ALA A 67 -9.47 -16.79 7.47
CA ALA A 67 -9.48 -15.63 8.33
C ALA A 67 -8.08 -15.37 8.89
N MET A 68 -7.59 -14.15 8.68
CA MET A 68 -6.31 -13.68 9.21
C MET A 68 -6.28 -13.75 10.75
N GLY A 69 -7.39 -13.42 11.40
CA GLY A 69 -7.54 -13.37 12.85
C GLY A 69 -8.97 -13.66 13.31
N ASP A 70 -9.15 -13.83 14.62
CA ASP A 70 -10.45 -14.00 15.25
C ASP A 70 -11.35 -12.77 15.01
N GLY A 71 -12.62 -12.98 14.71
CA GLY A 71 -13.55 -11.86 14.52
C GLY A 71 -14.97 -12.27 14.17
N LYS A 72 -15.78 -11.29 13.79
CA LYS A 72 -17.15 -11.47 13.32
C LYS A 72 -17.28 -11.03 11.88
N VAL A 73 -18.20 -11.62 11.12
CA VAL A 73 -18.51 -11.13 9.78
C VAL A 73 -19.19 -9.77 9.91
N LEU A 74 -18.51 -8.71 9.46
CA LEU A 74 -19.05 -7.36 9.40
C LEU A 74 -19.89 -7.18 8.14
N TYR A 75 -19.35 -7.67 7.02
CA TYR A 75 -19.96 -7.54 5.71
C TYR A 75 -19.57 -8.74 4.85
N SER A 76 -20.49 -9.18 4.01
CA SER A 76 -20.26 -10.22 3.01
C SER A 76 -21.11 -9.91 1.80
N ARG A 77 -20.50 -9.96 0.62
CA ARG A 77 -21.17 -9.78 -0.67
C ARG A 77 -20.76 -10.90 -1.59
N TYR A 78 -21.75 -11.57 -2.17
CA TYR A 78 -21.53 -12.56 -3.22
C TYR A 78 -22.49 -12.30 -4.39
N THR A 79 -22.13 -12.74 -5.58
CA THR A 79 -22.97 -12.69 -6.79
C THR A 79 -24.35 -13.27 -6.53
N GLU A 80 -24.43 -14.37 -5.77
CA GLU A 80 -25.69 -14.99 -5.36
C GLU A 80 -26.66 -14.05 -4.61
N ASP A 81 -26.18 -12.96 -3.98
CA ASP A 81 -27.04 -11.98 -3.31
C ASP A 81 -27.76 -11.06 -4.32
N HIS A 82 -27.13 -10.79 -5.47
CA HIS A 82 -27.61 -9.87 -6.50
C HIS A 82 -27.29 -10.40 -7.91
N PRO A 83 -27.90 -11.53 -8.34
CA PRO A 83 -27.47 -12.27 -9.55
C PRO A 83 -27.71 -11.55 -10.88
N PHE A 84 -28.37 -10.39 -10.86
CA PHE A 84 -28.68 -9.58 -12.04
C PHE A 84 -27.93 -8.24 -12.08
N GLU A 85 -27.02 -8.02 -11.12
CA GLU A 85 -26.18 -6.82 -11.08
C GLU A 85 -24.74 -7.17 -11.44
N ASP A 86 -24.07 -6.26 -12.15
CA ASP A 86 -22.65 -6.42 -12.44
C ASP A 86 -21.81 -6.44 -11.15
N GLU A 87 -20.80 -7.30 -11.13
CA GLU A 87 -19.81 -7.31 -10.07
C GLU A 87 -18.88 -6.10 -10.22
N LEU A 88 -19.12 -5.05 -9.44
CA LEU A 88 -18.27 -3.87 -9.42
C LEU A 88 -17.17 -3.99 -8.34
N GLY A 89 -16.06 -3.28 -8.58
CA GLY A 89 -14.98 -3.09 -7.60
C GLY A 89 -14.47 -4.40 -7.00
N THR A 90 -14.79 -4.64 -5.73
CA THR A 90 -14.28 -5.74 -4.91
C THR A 90 -14.75 -7.13 -5.33
N GLY A 91 -15.80 -7.22 -6.17
CA GLY A 91 -16.43 -8.50 -6.50
C GLY A 91 -17.03 -9.17 -5.26
N ASN A 92 -16.87 -10.49 -5.18
CA ASN A 92 -17.26 -11.24 -4.00
C ASN A 92 -16.26 -10.97 -2.88
N SER A 93 -16.78 -10.62 -1.73
CA SER A 93 -15.95 -10.15 -0.63
C SER A 93 -16.49 -10.54 0.73
N VAL A 94 -15.57 -10.66 1.68
CA VAL A 94 -15.84 -10.84 3.11
C VAL A 94 -15.06 -9.78 3.86
N TRP A 95 -15.68 -9.19 4.88
CA TRP A 95 -15.05 -8.29 5.83
C TRP A 95 -15.24 -8.85 7.23
N LEU A 96 -14.16 -8.89 8.00
CA LEU A 96 -14.18 -9.33 9.39
C LEU A 96 -13.90 -8.15 10.32
N ASP A 97 -14.72 -8.04 11.36
CA ASP A 97 -14.51 -7.18 12.53
C ASP A 97 -13.77 -7.94 13.62
N HIS A 98 -12.55 -7.49 13.89
CA HIS A 98 -11.67 -8.05 14.91
C HIS A 98 -11.81 -7.34 16.28
N GLY A 99 -12.71 -6.36 16.38
CA GLY A 99 -12.89 -5.51 17.54
C GLY A 99 -11.99 -4.27 17.54
N SER A 100 -12.34 -3.31 18.40
CA SER A 100 -11.59 -2.06 18.61
C SER A 100 -11.32 -1.27 17.33
N GLY A 101 -12.24 -1.35 16.36
CA GLY A 101 -12.14 -0.63 15.09
C GLY A 101 -11.07 -1.18 14.14
N ASN A 102 -10.64 -2.43 14.30
CA ASN A 102 -9.75 -3.15 13.39
C ASN A 102 -10.55 -4.10 12.48
N PHE A 103 -10.31 -4.03 11.18
CA PHE A 103 -11.00 -4.87 10.20
C PHE A 103 -10.01 -5.51 9.22
N THR A 104 -10.40 -6.65 8.67
CA THR A 104 -9.76 -7.18 7.46
C THR A 104 -10.80 -7.38 6.36
N ALA A 105 -10.38 -7.20 5.11
CA ALA A 105 -11.23 -7.43 3.95
C ALA A 105 -10.54 -8.32 2.92
N TYR A 106 -11.34 -9.20 2.30
CA TYR A 106 -10.89 -10.25 1.39
C TYR A 106 -11.72 -10.13 0.11
N TYR A 107 -11.12 -9.72 -0.99
CA TYR A 107 -11.82 -9.41 -2.25
C TYR A 107 -11.55 -10.44 -3.35
N HIS A 108 -12.25 -10.28 -4.47
CA HIS A 108 -12.13 -11.09 -5.68
C HIS A 108 -12.38 -12.58 -5.43
N LEU A 109 -13.16 -12.92 -4.40
CA LEU A 109 -13.45 -14.30 -4.04
C LEU A 109 -14.25 -15.00 -5.14
N LYS A 110 -14.18 -16.32 -5.21
CA LYS A 110 -15.02 -17.11 -6.12
C LYS A 110 -16.47 -17.08 -5.64
N ASP A 111 -17.42 -17.12 -6.58
CA ASP A 111 -18.84 -17.25 -6.29
C ASP A 111 -19.15 -18.65 -5.71
N SER A 112 -18.88 -18.80 -4.42
CA SER A 112 -18.97 -20.04 -3.65
C SER A 112 -18.93 -19.74 -2.16
N ARG A 113 -19.95 -19.02 -1.66
CA ARG A 113 -20.02 -18.64 -0.25
C ARG A 113 -19.94 -19.86 0.66
N ILE A 114 -19.12 -19.77 1.71
CA ILE A 114 -19.07 -20.80 2.74
C ILE A 114 -20.38 -20.77 3.52
N SER A 115 -21.16 -21.85 3.47
CA SER A 115 -22.52 -21.90 4.03
C SER A 115 -22.64 -21.59 5.53
N LYS A 116 -21.56 -21.80 6.30
CA LYS A 116 -21.49 -21.48 7.72
C LYS A 116 -21.07 -20.03 8.02
N LEU A 117 -20.55 -19.31 7.02
CA LEU A 117 -19.96 -17.98 7.21
C LEU A 117 -20.93 -17.01 7.90
N LEU A 118 -22.17 -16.94 7.40
CA LEU A 118 -23.21 -16.05 7.94
C LEU A 118 -23.98 -16.63 9.14
N LYS A 119 -23.77 -17.91 9.45
CA LYS A 119 -24.43 -18.60 10.58
C LYS A 119 -23.57 -18.62 11.84
N SER A 120 -22.30 -18.28 11.72
CA SER A 120 -21.35 -18.26 12.81
C SER A 120 -21.33 -16.88 13.47
N ASP A 121 -21.58 -16.84 14.77
CA ASP A 121 -21.43 -15.61 15.57
C ASP A 121 -19.95 -15.18 15.71
N TRP A 122 -19.03 -16.10 15.46
CA TRP A 122 -17.59 -15.91 15.57
C TRP A 122 -16.84 -16.76 14.55
N ILE A 123 -15.84 -16.15 13.91
CA ILE A 123 -14.89 -16.77 13.01
C ILE A 123 -13.55 -16.80 13.73
N LYS A 124 -12.91 -17.97 13.81
CA LYS A 124 -11.58 -18.09 14.41
C LYS A 124 -10.50 -17.85 13.36
N ALA A 125 -9.34 -17.37 13.81
CA ALA A 125 -8.14 -17.30 12.98
C ALA A 125 -7.89 -18.67 12.32
N GLY A 126 -7.71 -18.67 11.01
CA GLY A 126 -7.46 -19.88 10.22
C GLY A 126 -8.71 -20.61 9.74
N ASP A 127 -9.90 -20.22 10.19
CA ASP A 127 -11.15 -20.73 9.62
C ASP A 127 -11.26 -20.35 8.14
N LYS A 128 -11.73 -21.29 7.32
CA LYS A 128 -11.97 -21.02 5.90
C LYS A 128 -13.18 -20.08 5.75
N ILE A 129 -12.93 -18.93 5.13
CA ILE A 129 -13.96 -17.90 4.87
C ILE A 129 -14.31 -17.78 3.39
N GLY A 130 -13.50 -18.35 2.50
CA GLY A 130 -13.77 -18.30 1.07
C GLY A 130 -12.80 -19.12 0.24
N VAL A 131 -12.86 -18.87 -1.07
CA VAL A 131 -11.95 -19.41 -2.07
C VAL A 131 -11.52 -18.24 -2.96
N SER A 132 -10.23 -18.11 -3.26
CA SER A 132 -9.73 -17.06 -4.14
C SER A 132 -10.29 -17.24 -5.55
N GLY A 133 -10.57 -16.14 -6.24
CA GLY A 133 -11.23 -16.14 -7.53
C GLY A 133 -10.76 -14.98 -8.40
N ASN A 134 -11.65 -14.52 -9.28
CA ASN A 134 -11.43 -13.40 -10.18
C ASN A 134 -12.71 -12.57 -10.35
N SER A 135 -13.53 -12.48 -9.30
CA SER A 135 -14.79 -11.71 -9.33
C SER A 135 -14.51 -10.21 -9.25
N GLY A 136 -15.45 -9.40 -9.75
CA GLY A 136 -15.32 -7.95 -9.77
C GLY A 136 -14.25 -7.42 -10.71
N HIS A 137 -13.66 -6.27 -10.37
CA HIS A 137 -12.64 -5.62 -11.18
C HIS A 137 -11.25 -6.21 -10.90
N SER A 138 -10.95 -7.33 -11.57
CA SER A 138 -9.68 -8.05 -11.43
C SER A 138 -9.15 -8.51 -12.79
N SER A 139 -7.86 -8.27 -13.05
CA SER A 139 -7.18 -8.63 -14.31
C SER A 139 -6.76 -10.10 -14.36
N GLY A 140 -6.74 -10.80 -13.24
CA GLY A 140 -6.38 -12.21 -13.13
C GLY A 140 -6.61 -12.75 -11.72
N ALA A 141 -6.73 -14.07 -11.58
CA ALA A 141 -7.15 -14.66 -10.31
C ALA A 141 -6.14 -14.44 -9.16
N HIS A 142 -6.59 -13.78 -8.09
CA HIS A 142 -5.81 -13.45 -6.90
C HIS A 142 -6.72 -13.16 -5.70
N LEU A 143 -6.12 -12.99 -4.52
CA LEU A 143 -6.75 -12.41 -3.34
C LEU A 143 -6.22 -10.99 -3.19
N HIS A 144 -7.11 -9.99 -3.25
CA HIS A 144 -6.80 -8.64 -2.78
C HIS A 144 -7.15 -8.56 -1.30
N PHE A 145 -6.15 -8.27 -0.47
CA PHE A 145 -6.24 -8.33 0.99
C PHE A 145 -6.01 -6.96 1.62
N VAL A 146 -6.92 -6.54 2.51
CA VAL A 146 -6.91 -5.21 3.13
C VAL A 146 -6.89 -5.33 4.65
N VAL A 147 -6.11 -4.48 5.31
CA VAL A 147 -6.13 -4.29 6.77
C VAL A 147 -6.55 -2.85 7.07
N LEU A 148 -7.60 -2.67 7.87
CA LEU A 148 -8.11 -1.36 8.28
C LEU A 148 -8.06 -1.18 9.80
N ARG A 149 -7.89 0.08 10.21
CA ARG A 149 -7.93 0.55 11.60
C ARG A 149 -8.83 1.77 11.73
N LYS A 150 -9.04 2.21 12.98
CA LYS A 150 -9.78 3.45 13.33
C LYS A 150 -11.14 3.51 12.64
N TYR A 151 -11.89 2.42 12.71
CA TYR A 151 -13.22 2.32 12.12
C TYR A 151 -13.23 2.55 10.59
N GLY A 152 -12.16 2.17 9.90
CA GLY A 152 -12.02 2.30 8.45
C GLY A 152 -11.42 3.63 7.99
N LEU A 153 -11.02 4.54 8.90
CA LEU A 153 -10.36 5.80 8.56
C LEU A 153 -8.86 5.66 8.30
N GLU A 154 -8.29 4.49 8.55
CA GLU A 154 -6.88 4.19 8.31
C GLU A 154 -6.75 2.82 7.67
N ILE A 155 -5.99 2.73 6.58
CA ILE A 155 -5.65 1.49 5.90
C ILE A 155 -4.16 1.28 6.06
N LEU A 156 -3.75 0.06 6.36
CA LEU A 156 -2.37 -0.26 6.65
C LEU A 156 -1.82 -1.25 5.64
N ASP A 157 -0.51 -1.16 5.39
CA ASP A 157 0.21 -2.20 4.69
C ASP A 157 0.01 -3.56 5.39
N PRO A 158 -0.61 -4.55 4.71
CA PRO A 158 -0.79 -5.88 5.27
C PRO A 158 0.52 -6.59 5.62
N MET A 159 1.63 -6.29 4.93
CA MET A 159 2.92 -6.95 5.16
C MET A 159 3.50 -6.68 6.55
N LYS A 160 3.03 -5.64 7.27
CA LYS A 160 3.38 -5.36 8.69
C LYS A 160 2.81 -6.38 9.68
N PHE A 161 1.79 -7.12 9.27
CA PHE A 161 1.02 -8.02 10.13
C PHE A 161 1.31 -9.50 9.87
N LEU A 162 2.04 -9.80 8.80
CA LEU A 162 2.38 -11.15 8.40
C LEU A 162 3.71 -11.55 9.04
N SER A 163 3.89 -12.86 9.24
CA SER A 163 5.19 -13.41 9.60
C SER A 163 6.27 -12.89 8.64
N PRO A 164 7.50 -12.61 9.13
CA PRO A 164 8.59 -12.12 8.29
C PRO A 164 8.75 -12.98 7.04
N ILE A 165 8.61 -12.33 5.88
CA ILE A 165 8.80 -12.96 4.58
C ILE A 165 10.22 -12.62 4.15
N PRO A 166 11.10 -13.62 3.91
CA PRO A 166 12.44 -13.36 3.41
C PRO A 166 12.39 -12.72 2.02
N ASP A 167 13.01 -11.56 1.91
CA ASP A 167 13.34 -10.91 0.63
C ASP A 167 14.57 -10.03 0.86
N SER A 168 15.56 -10.22 0.00
CA SER A 168 16.87 -9.59 0.07
C SER A 168 17.14 -8.64 -1.10
N THR A 169 16.16 -8.46 -1.99
CA THR A 169 16.31 -7.68 -3.22
C THR A 169 15.88 -6.25 -2.96
N PRO A 170 16.79 -5.26 -3.04
CA PRO A 170 16.42 -3.86 -2.85
C PRO A 170 15.67 -3.30 -4.08
N PRO A 171 14.86 -2.24 -3.90
CA PRO A 171 14.20 -1.57 -5.02
C PRO A 171 15.18 -1.07 -6.09
N GLU A 172 14.81 -1.19 -7.36
CA GLU A 172 15.54 -0.64 -8.50
C GLU A 172 15.07 0.77 -8.82
N ILE A 173 16.00 1.73 -8.83
CA ILE A 173 15.77 3.12 -9.26
C ILE A 173 16.34 3.28 -10.67
N SER A 174 15.48 3.36 -11.70
CA SER A 174 15.88 3.13 -13.09
C SER A 174 15.95 4.37 -13.98
N SER A 175 14.91 5.22 -13.99
CA SER A 175 14.83 6.36 -14.92
C SER A 175 14.38 7.62 -14.22
N LEU A 176 15.12 8.71 -14.40
CA LEU A 176 14.69 10.06 -14.08
C LEU A 176 14.04 10.66 -15.33
N LEU A 177 12.84 11.23 -15.19
CA LEU A 177 12.10 11.79 -16.31
C LEU A 177 11.63 13.20 -16.01
N VAL A 178 11.65 14.06 -17.02
CA VAL A 178 11.01 15.37 -17.01
C VAL A 178 9.76 15.34 -17.90
N HIS A 179 8.68 15.99 -17.46
CA HIS A 179 7.42 16.05 -18.21
C HIS A 179 7.28 17.39 -18.93
N VAL A 180 7.42 17.37 -20.27
CA VAL A 180 7.30 18.55 -21.10
C VAL A 180 6.12 18.39 -22.05
N ASN A 181 5.08 19.23 -21.88
CA ASN A 181 3.90 19.26 -22.75
C ASN A 181 3.26 17.87 -22.96
N GLY A 182 3.14 17.08 -21.89
CA GLY A 182 2.55 15.74 -21.90
C GLY A 182 3.48 14.61 -22.36
N LYS A 183 4.74 14.91 -22.70
CA LYS A 183 5.76 13.92 -23.07
C LYS A 183 6.73 13.68 -21.92
N PHE A 184 7.17 12.43 -21.79
CA PHE A 184 8.15 11.95 -20.83
C PHE A 184 9.51 11.95 -21.52
N THR A 185 10.49 12.68 -20.98
CA THR A 185 11.85 12.71 -21.51
C THR A 185 12.81 12.23 -20.43
N ASN A 186 13.60 11.20 -20.75
CA ASN A 186 14.62 10.70 -19.83
C ASN A 186 15.74 11.72 -19.69
N ILE A 187 16.25 11.82 -18.46
CA ILE A 187 17.43 12.60 -18.10
C ILE A 187 18.48 11.63 -17.59
N ASN A 188 19.57 11.50 -18.34
CA ASN A 188 20.67 10.60 -18.04
C ASN A 188 21.83 11.35 -17.39
N ASP A 189 22.73 10.58 -16.78
CA ASP A 189 23.95 11.12 -16.21
C ASP A 189 24.83 11.78 -17.29
N GLY A 190 25.23 13.03 -17.03
CA GLY A 190 26.02 13.86 -17.95
C GLY A 190 25.21 14.61 -19.01
N ASP A 191 23.88 14.46 -19.03
CA ASP A 191 23.05 15.18 -20.00
C ASP A 191 23.18 16.70 -19.84
N ASN A 192 23.11 17.40 -20.97
CA ASN A 192 23.07 18.85 -21.02
C ASN A 192 21.67 19.28 -21.46
N ILE A 193 20.94 19.95 -20.58
CA ILE A 193 19.54 20.30 -20.80
C ILE A 193 19.33 21.81 -20.81
N ASN A 194 18.29 22.23 -21.53
CA ASN A 194 17.76 23.58 -21.50
C ASN A 194 16.32 23.49 -21.03
N LEU A 195 15.97 24.27 -20.02
CA LEU A 195 14.61 24.37 -19.53
C LEU A 195 14.12 25.79 -19.80
N SER A 196 12.98 25.92 -20.46
CA SER A 196 12.37 27.22 -20.75
C SER A 196 11.48 27.75 -19.62
N ARG A 197 11.18 26.88 -18.66
CA ARG A 197 10.38 27.10 -17.45
C ARG A 197 10.53 25.88 -16.55
N GLU A 198 9.89 25.92 -15.38
CA GLU A 198 9.78 24.75 -14.51
C GLU A 198 8.93 23.65 -15.14
N PHE A 199 9.41 22.41 -15.02
CA PHE A 199 8.68 21.21 -15.40
C PHE A 199 8.78 20.18 -14.26
N PRO A 200 7.74 19.37 -14.04
CA PRO A 200 7.79 18.36 -13.01
C PRO A 200 8.72 17.22 -13.42
N PHE A 201 9.37 16.65 -12.43
CA PHE A 201 10.18 15.45 -12.56
C PHE A 201 9.49 14.25 -11.89
N THR A 202 9.71 13.07 -12.45
CA THR A 202 9.36 11.78 -11.85
C THR A 202 10.54 10.83 -11.89
N VAL A 203 10.43 9.75 -11.12
CA VAL A 203 11.36 8.64 -11.16
C VAL A 203 10.62 7.30 -11.25
N SER A 204 11.15 6.41 -12.08
CA SER A 204 10.74 5.00 -12.12
C SER A 204 11.45 4.24 -11.01
N ILE A 205 10.68 3.67 -10.09
CA ILE A 205 11.16 2.80 -9.02
C ILE A 205 10.34 1.52 -9.06
N VAL A 206 11.00 0.37 -9.03
CA VAL A 206 10.35 -0.93 -9.03
C VAL A 206 11.03 -1.81 -8.00
N ASP A 207 10.25 -2.43 -7.13
CA ASP A 207 10.71 -3.54 -6.32
C ASP A 207 10.26 -4.86 -6.96
N ALA A 208 11.20 -5.76 -7.25
CA ALA A 208 10.86 -7.05 -7.82
C ALA A 208 10.65 -8.14 -6.75
N GLY A 209 11.03 -7.86 -5.50
CA GLY A 209 11.28 -8.90 -4.50
C GLY A 209 12.20 -10.00 -5.05
N GLU A 210 11.99 -11.24 -4.59
CA GLU A 210 12.80 -12.38 -5.02
C GLU A 210 12.53 -12.81 -6.48
N LYS A 211 11.35 -12.49 -7.04
CA LYS A 211 10.97 -12.87 -8.41
C LYS A 211 11.05 -11.69 -9.35
N LYS A 212 12.16 -11.59 -10.10
CA LYS A 212 12.45 -10.53 -11.09
C LYS A 212 11.33 -10.14 -12.08
N SER A 213 10.34 -11.00 -12.32
CA SER A 213 9.20 -10.68 -13.19
C SER A 213 8.11 -9.86 -12.51
N GLN A 214 8.14 -9.74 -11.18
CA GLN A 214 7.19 -8.93 -10.42
C GLN A 214 7.63 -7.47 -10.43
N ARG A 215 6.65 -6.58 -10.36
CA ARG A 215 6.86 -5.14 -10.32
C ARG A 215 5.99 -4.59 -9.23
N ARG A 216 6.62 -4.24 -8.11
CA ARG A 216 5.96 -3.78 -6.90
C ARG A 216 6.40 -2.39 -6.50
N GLY A 217 5.63 -1.79 -5.60
CA GLY A 217 5.88 -0.50 -5.00
C GLY A 217 6.83 -0.56 -3.83
N VAL A 218 7.25 0.63 -3.40
CA VAL A 218 8.19 0.82 -2.29
C VAL A 218 7.47 1.26 -1.03
N SER A 219 8.02 0.94 0.13
CA SER A 219 7.48 1.38 1.43
C SER A 219 7.81 2.83 1.73
N LYS A 220 8.91 3.35 1.18
CA LYS A 220 9.36 4.72 1.39
C LYS A 220 10.24 5.20 0.26
N VAL A 221 10.16 6.50 -0.04
CA VAL A 221 11.07 7.19 -0.95
C VAL A 221 11.50 8.54 -0.37
N GLN A 222 12.76 8.91 -0.62
CA GLN A 222 13.32 10.22 -0.28
C GLN A 222 14.04 10.82 -1.48
N TYR A 223 13.87 12.13 -1.65
CA TYR A 223 14.45 12.90 -2.73
C TYR A 223 15.34 14.02 -2.17
N PHE A 224 16.47 14.24 -2.82
CA PHE A 224 17.41 15.30 -2.52
C PHE A 224 17.79 16.02 -3.81
N LEU A 225 17.98 17.34 -3.74
CA LEU A 225 18.52 18.15 -4.82
C LEU A 225 19.77 18.87 -4.31
N ASN A 226 20.90 18.65 -4.98
CA ASN A 226 22.17 19.29 -4.66
C ASN A 226 22.60 19.12 -3.18
N GLY A 227 22.25 17.97 -2.59
CA GLY A 227 22.55 17.64 -1.19
C GLY A 227 21.48 18.07 -0.18
N GLU A 228 20.51 18.89 -0.59
CA GLU A 228 19.41 19.33 0.28
C GLU A 228 18.19 18.38 0.15
N THR A 229 17.54 18.09 1.28
CA THR A 229 16.32 17.28 1.29
C THR A 229 15.17 18.01 0.62
N LEU A 230 14.58 17.40 -0.41
CA LEU A 230 13.36 17.92 -1.03
C LEU A 230 12.11 17.40 -0.33
N ARG A 231 12.00 16.07 -0.20
CA ARG A 231 10.79 15.41 0.33
C ARG A 231 11.09 13.96 0.73
N SER A 232 10.31 13.48 1.69
CA SER A 232 10.16 12.07 2.05
C SER A 232 8.69 11.69 1.91
N ALA A 233 8.42 10.47 1.46
CA ALA A 233 7.08 9.91 1.43
C ALA A 233 7.09 8.46 1.91
N ASP A 234 6.31 8.16 2.94
CA ASP A 234 6.01 6.83 3.47
C ASP A 234 4.75 6.27 2.81
N PHE A 235 4.76 5.00 2.42
CA PHE A 235 3.63 4.31 1.79
C PHE A 235 3.08 3.20 2.68
N GLY A 236 3.48 3.12 3.95
CA GLY A 236 3.10 2.05 4.87
C GLY A 236 1.72 2.20 5.51
N ALA A 237 1.01 3.30 5.26
CA ALA A 237 -0.37 3.51 5.66
C ALA A 237 -1.06 4.57 4.79
N LEU A 238 -2.39 4.56 4.79
CA LEU A 238 -3.23 5.61 4.21
C LEU A 238 -4.25 6.05 5.26
N GLN A 239 -4.42 7.35 5.43
CA GLN A 239 -5.35 7.97 6.36
C GLN A 239 -6.36 8.79 5.60
N TYR A 240 -7.64 8.58 5.89
CA TYR A 240 -8.72 9.34 5.29
C TYR A 240 -8.90 10.65 6.06
N SER A 241 -8.65 11.78 5.39
CA SER A 241 -8.84 13.10 5.98
C SER A 241 -9.16 14.14 4.91
N SER A 242 -10.03 15.09 5.24
CA SER A 242 -10.46 16.15 4.31
C SER A 242 -10.96 15.60 2.97
N SER A 243 -11.74 14.52 3.02
CA SER A 243 -12.32 13.82 1.87
C SER A 243 -11.33 13.12 0.93
N GLU A 244 -10.07 12.93 1.34
CA GLU A 244 -9.03 12.28 0.54
C GLU A 244 -8.26 11.24 1.34
N TRP A 245 -7.74 10.22 0.65
CA TRP A 245 -6.74 9.32 1.20
C TRP A 245 -5.36 9.96 1.10
N LYS A 246 -4.65 10.00 2.22
CA LYS A 246 -3.31 10.58 2.32
C LYS A 246 -2.35 9.61 2.97
N ASN A 247 -1.09 9.67 2.57
CA ASN A 247 -0.04 8.96 3.25
C ASN A 247 0.25 9.57 4.64
N PRO A 248 1.11 8.96 5.49
CA PRO A 248 1.40 9.46 6.83
C PRO A 248 2.03 10.87 6.85
N ASP A 249 2.66 11.27 5.75
CA ASP A 249 3.24 12.61 5.59
C ASP A 249 2.22 13.65 5.08
N GLY A 250 0.95 13.27 4.90
CA GLY A 250 -0.13 14.17 4.51
C GLY A 250 -0.28 14.41 3.00
N PHE A 251 0.39 13.62 2.16
CA PHE A 251 0.30 13.72 0.70
C PHE A 251 -0.82 12.84 0.15
N SER A 252 -1.65 13.39 -0.73
CA SER A 252 -2.63 12.60 -1.49
C SER A 252 -1.98 11.92 -2.69
N PHE A 253 -2.74 11.07 -3.38
CA PHE A 253 -2.26 10.31 -4.54
C PHE A 253 -1.58 11.19 -5.60
N ILE A 254 -2.24 12.30 -5.98
CA ILE A 254 -1.73 13.22 -7.01
C ILE A 254 -0.47 13.99 -6.57
N ASN A 255 -0.16 14.01 -5.28
CA ASN A 255 1.07 14.61 -4.77
C ASN A 255 2.26 13.64 -4.82
N LEU A 256 2.01 12.33 -4.90
CA LEU A 256 3.02 11.27 -4.85
C LEU A 256 3.24 10.57 -6.19
N TYR A 257 2.23 10.58 -7.07
CA TYR A 257 2.28 9.91 -8.35
C TYR A 257 1.92 10.83 -9.50
N HIS A 258 2.55 10.59 -10.65
CA HIS A 258 2.10 11.11 -11.93
C HIS A 258 2.07 9.94 -12.92
N LYS A 259 0.85 9.50 -13.28
CA LYS A 259 0.62 8.19 -13.90
C LYS A 259 1.16 7.06 -13.00
N ASP A 260 2.03 6.21 -13.52
CA ASP A 260 2.59 5.07 -12.79
C ASP A 260 4.00 5.34 -12.24
N GLN A 261 4.42 6.61 -12.20
CA GLN A 261 5.74 7.01 -11.75
C GLN A 261 5.66 7.83 -10.46
N TYR A 262 6.70 7.69 -9.62
CA TYR A 262 6.81 8.46 -8.40
C TYR A 262 7.14 9.90 -8.75
N LEU A 263 6.28 10.82 -8.32
CA LEU A 263 6.45 12.24 -8.53
C LEU A 263 7.59 12.74 -7.64
N ILE A 264 8.53 13.49 -8.22
CA ILE A 264 9.49 14.32 -7.49
C ILE A 264 8.92 15.73 -7.37
N GLY A 265 8.28 16.21 -8.43
CA GLY A 265 7.65 17.53 -8.50
C GLY A 265 8.50 18.54 -9.27
N ASN A 266 8.16 19.82 -9.16
CA ASN A 266 8.95 20.89 -9.75
C ASN A 266 10.22 21.11 -8.92
N LEU A 267 11.34 21.32 -9.61
CA LEU A 267 12.65 21.46 -9.00
C LEU A 267 13.23 22.84 -9.27
N ASN A 268 13.76 23.48 -8.23
CA ASN A 268 14.50 24.73 -8.35
C ASN A 268 15.95 24.44 -8.77
N LEU A 269 16.13 24.09 -10.04
CA LEU A 269 17.43 23.80 -10.62
C LEU A 269 18.25 25.08 -10.79
N LYS A 270 19.58 24.98 -10.61
CA LYS A 270 20.52 26.09 -10.87
C LYS A 270 21.15 25.94 -12.25
N SER A 271 21.65 27.04 -12.82
CA SER A 271 22.54 26.95 -13.99
C SER A 271 23.81 26.20 -13.61
N GLY A 272 24.29 25.35 -14.53
CA GLY A 272 25.40 24.43 -14.30
C GLY A 272 24.95 23.06 -13.78
N GLU A 273 25.80 22.40 -13.01
CA GLU A 273 25.58 21.04 -12.54
C GLU A 273 24.48 20.96 -11.47
N ASN A 274 23.58 20.00 -11.63
CA ASN A 274 22.58 19.63 -10.64
C ASN A 274 22.63 18.11 -10.40
N THR A 275 22.42 17.71 -9.16
CA THR A 275 22.34 16.30 -8.77
C THR A 275 21.04 16.04 -8.04
N ILE A 276 20.26 15.08 -8.54
CA ILE A 276 19.08 14.55 -7.86
C ILE A 276 19.46 13.19 -7.28
N LYS A 277 19.46 13.06 -5.95
CA LYS A 277 19.62 11.78 -5.27
C LYS A 277 18.26 11.25 -4.85
N ILE A 278 18.00 9.98 -5.14
CA ILE A 278 16.83 9.24 -4.71
C ILE A 278 17.28 8.10 -3.81
N VAL A 279 16.55 7.90 -2.72
CA VAL A 279 16.70 6.75 -1.82
C VAL A 279 15.35 6.07 -1.68
N ALA A 280 15.30 4.76 -1.85
CA ALA A 280 14.08 3.97 -1.76
C ALA A 280 14.25 2.76 -0.84
N TRP A 281 13.17 2.39 -0.16
CA TRP A 281 13.09 1.21 0.70
C TRP A 281 11.89 0.37 0.31
N ASP A 282 12.05 -0.95 0.27
CA ASP A 282 10.92 -1.88 0.16
C ASP A 282 10.24 -2.08 1.53
N PHE A 283 9.21 -2.94 1.55
CA PHE A 283 8.46 -3.31 2.76
C PHE A 283 9.20 -4.31 3.69
N ARG A 284 10.46 -4.64 3.36
CA ARG A 284 11.36 -5.48 4.17
C ARG A 284 12.56 -4.71 4.72
N GLY A 285 12.70 -3.45 4.32
CA GLY A 285 13.77 -2.57 4.72
C GLY A 285 15.03 -2.68 3.87
N ASN A 286 15.02 -3.45 2.77
CA ASN A 286 16.11 -3.38 1.81
C ASN A 286 16.09 -1.99 1.17
N ARG A 287 17.28 -1.45 0.95
CA ARG A 287 17.48 -0.05 0.60
C ARG A 287 18.34 0.04 -0.63
N ASN A 288 17.95 0.91 -1.56
CA ASN A 288 18.81 1.34 -2.64
C ASN A 288 18.87 2.87 -2.73
N GLU A 289 19.93 3.38 -3.33
CA GLU A 289 20.04 4.79 -3.68
C GLU A 289 20.67 4.99 -5.05
N ARG A 290 20.24 6.03 -5.75
CA ARG A 290 20.81 6.44 -7.04
C ARG A 290 20.85 7.94 -7.14
N SER A 291 21.94 8.47 -7.71
CA SER A 291 22.06 9.87 -8.06
C SER A 291 22.01 10.04 -9.57
N PHE A 292 21.37 11.10 -10.02
CA PHE A 292 21.32 11.54 -11.41
C PHE A 292 21.97 12.92 -11.49
N THR A 293 23.08 13.05 -12.21
CA THR A 293 23.81 14.31 -12.35
C THR A 293 23.75 14.82 -13.78
N PHE A 294 23.27 16.05 -13.99
CA PHE A 294 23.11 16.66 -15.31
C PHE A 294 23.37 18.17 -15.25
N TYR A 295 23.60 18.77 -16.41
CA TYR A 295 23.95 20.19 -16.55
C TYR A 295 22.78 20.97 -17.14
N VAL A 296 22.44 22.12 -16.52
CA VAL A 296 21.44 23.06 -17.04
C VAL A 296 22.15 24.26 -17.66
N ASN A 297 22.12 24.33 -18.99
CA ASN A 297 22.79 25.38 -19.76
C ASN A 297 22.04 26.72 -19.69
N ARG A 298 20.70 26.65 -19.67
CA ARG A 298 19.81 27.82 -19.61
C ARG A 298 18.54 27.46 -18.85
N LEU A 299 18.12 28.39 -17.99
CA LEU A 299 16.85 28.45 -17.30
C LEU A 299 15.92 29.48 -17.97
#